data_AF-A0A8H3ZCP1-F1
#
_entry.id   AF-A0A8H3ZCP1-F1
#
_cell.length_a   1.000
_cell.length_b   1.000
_cell.length_c   1.000
_cell.angle_alpha   90.00
_cell.angle_beta   90.00
_cell.angle_gamma   90.00
#
_symmetry.space_group_name_H-M   'P 1'
#
loop_
_entity.id
_entity.type
_entity.pdbx_description
1 polymer ?
#
loop_
_entity_poly.entity_id
_entity_poly.type
_entity_poly.pdbx_seq_one_letter_code
_entity_poly.pdbx_strand_id
1 'polypeptide(L)'
;MPLLTVSGYPCAGKTYRSNQLREYFESKISASTDPRISKIKVHQINDESLGVSRYVYHTARDEKDARAEEMSAIKRLLTRDSIVIADGLNYIKGFRYQLNCEAKAVQTPSCVIHIGVPADKCREHHKSRIESGVENCYAEEDFENLIFRYEEPNGMARWDSPLFTVVYDDETPPFEQIWEAMVGSDGQAKLVRPNAATVLKPATAQNYLYELDKATSDVVTQIVSWQKDHPGEDGGEISIAEAMAPIQLPVTPLNLPQLQRIRRQFIALNRQHTLEKSRIKQLFVDYLNDSFHG
;
A
#
# COMPACT_ATOMS: atom_id res chain seq x y z
N MET A 1 -6.98 -7.90 5.17
CA MET A 1 -7.44 -8.73 4.04
C MET A 1 -8.38 -7.90 3.18
N PRO A 2 -8.45 -8.20 1.88
CA PRO A 2 -8.61 -7.19 0.82
C PRO A 2 -9.99 -6.52 0.72
N LEU A 3 -10.03 -5.31 0.15
CA LEU A 3 -11.24 -4.60 -0.27
C LEU A 3 -11.41 -4.65 -1.79
N LEU A 4 -12.50 -5.25 -2.27
CA LEU A 4 -12.89 -5.25 -3.68
C LEU A 4 -13.99 -4.23 -3.87
N THR A 5 -13.72 -3.15 -4.62
CA THR A 5 -14.72 -2.13 -4.95
C THR A 5 -15.30 -2.43 -6.33
N VAL A 6 -16.58 -2.81 -6.38
CA VAL A 6 -17.27 -3.10 -7.64
C VAL A 6 -17.93 -1.83 -8.15
N SER A 7 -17.61 -1.43 -9.38
CA SER A 7 -18.17 -0.23 -10.02
C SER A 7 -18.76 -0.58 -11.38
N GLY A 8 -19.82 0.13 -11.77
CA GLY A 8 -20.55 -0.08 -13.01
C GLY A 8 -21.89 0.65 -12.93
N TYR A 9 -22.54 0.84 -14.08
CA TYR A 9 -23.86 1.46 -14.16
C TYR A 9 -24.90 0.79 -13.22
N PRO A 10 -25.99 1.50 -12.84
CA PRO A 10 -27.16 0.83 -12.26
C PRO A 10 -27.64 -0.28 -13.21
N CYS A 11 -28.10 -1.41 -12.65
CA CYS A 11 -28.53 -2.59 -13.42
C CYS A 11 -27.48 -3.26 -14.33
N ALA A 12 -26.19 -2.93 -14.19
CA ALA A 12 -25.08 -3.58 -14.91
C ALA A 12 -24.76 -5.02 -14.47
N GLY A 13 -25.50 -5.59 -13.50
CA GLY A 13 -25.22 -6.93 -12.97
C GLY A 13 -24.08 -6.98 -11.94
N LYS A 14 -23.76 -5.87 -11.26
CA LYS A 14 -22.75 -5.82 -10.19
C LYS A 14 -22.95 -6.93 -9.15
N THR A 15 -24.14 -7.01 -8.57
CA THR A 15 -24.46 -8.04 -7.56
C THR A 15 -24.35 -9.46 -8.09
N TYR A 16 -24.69 -9.69 -9.36
CA TYR A 16 -24.50 -11.00 -9.98
C TYR A 16 -23.00 -11.39 -10.04
N ARG A 17 -22.13 -10.46 -10.47
CA ARG A 17 -20.67 -10.70 -10.50
C ARG A 17 -20.06 -10.78 -9.10
N SER A 18 -20.57 -10.00 -8.16
CA SER A 18 -20.18 -10.05 -6.74
C SER A 18 -20.51 -11.40 -6.11
N ASN A 19 -21.67 -11.99 -6.42
CA ASN A 19 -22.05 -13.32 -5.95
C ASN A 19 -21.12 -14.41 -6.53
N GLN A 20 -20.86 -14.36 -7.85
CA GLN A 20 -19.91 -15.26 -8.49
C GLN A 20 -18.52 -15.22 -7.82
N LEU A 21 -18.01 -14.02 -7.53
CA LEU A 21 -16.74 -13.83 -6.82
C LEU A 21 -16.78 -14.38 -5.40
N ARG A 22 -17.86 -14.12 -4.68
CA ARG A 22 -18.06 -14.59 -3.31
C ARG A 22 -18.04 -16.12 -3.24
N GLU A 23 -18.84 -16.78 -4.07
CA GLU A 23 -18.91 -18.25 -4.15
C GLU A 23 -17.54 -18.85 -4.47
N TYR A 24 -16.82 -18.27 -5.44
CA TYR A 24 -15.48 -18.71 -5.77
C TYR A 24 -14.51 -18.57 -4.58
N PHE A 25 -14.48 -17.42 -3.91
CA PHE A 25 -13.60 -17.19 -2.76
C PHE A 25 -13.93 -18.10 -1.59
N GLU A 26 -15.20 -18.27 -1.25
CA GLU A 26 -15.64 -19.20 -0.20
C GLU A 26 -15.23 -20.65 -0.52
N SER A 27 -15.32 -21.07 -1.79
CA SER A 27 -14.87 -22.40 -2.23
C SER A 27 -13.34 -22.58 -2.09
N LYS A 28 -12.54 -21.57 -2.48
CA LYS A 28 -11.08 -21.59 -2.33
C LYS A 28 -10.65 -21.60 -0.86
N ILE A 29 -11.34 -20.83 -0.02
CA ILE A 29 -11.08 -20.75 1.42
C ILE A 29 -11.35 -22.10 2.10
N SER A 30 -12.50 -22.71 1.80
CA SER A 30 -12.91 -23.99 2.39
C SER A 30 -12.05 -25.17 1.93
N ALA A 31 -11.53 -25.13 0.71
CA ALA A 31 -10.63 -26.15 0.18
C ALA A 31 -9.17 -26.01 0.67
N SER A 32 -8.80 -24.86 1.27
CA SER A 32 -7.41 -24.59 1.65
C SER A 32 -7.03 -25.21 2.99
N THR A 33 -5.87 -25.85 3.04
CA THR A 33 -5.26 -26.37 4.28
C THR A 33 -4.40 -25.35 5.01
N ASP A 34 -4.08 -24.19 4.40
CA ASP A 34 -3.32 -23.12 5.06
C ASP A 34 -4.21 -22.41 6.12
N PRO A 35 -3.84 -22.43 7.42
CA PRO A 35 -4.59 -21.75 8.49
C PRO A 35 -4.79 -20.25 8.28
N ARG A 36 -3.92 -19.60 7.50
CA ARG A 36 -4.05 -18.18 7.17
C ARG A 36 -5.19 -17.92 6.19
N ILE A 37 -5.44 -18.88 5.31
CA ILE A 37 -6.50 -18.79 4.29
C ILE A 37 -7.81 -19.31 4.85
N SER A 38 -7.81 -20.46 5.54
CA SER A 38 -9.03 -21.11 6.01
C SER A 38 -9.82 -20.32 7.06
N LYS A 39 -9.18 -19.36 7.74
CA LYS A 39 -9.84 -18.45 8.69
C LYS A 39 -10.50 -17.22 8.05
N ILE A 40 -10.25 -16.98 6.76
CA ILE A 40 -10.75 -15.80 6.07
C ILE A 40 -12.27 -15.88 5.94
N LYS A 41 -12.95 -14.76 6.18
CA LYS A 41 -14.38 -14.61 5.92
C LYS A 41 -14.62 -13.70 4.72
N VAL A 42 -15.53 -14.08 3.83
CA VAL A 42 -15.95 -13.21 2.72
C VAL A 42 -17.21 -12.48 3.14
N HIS A 43 -17.20 -11.15 3.00
CA HIS A 43 -18.35 -10.29 3.26
C HIS A 43 -18.70 -9.53 2.01
N GLN A 44 -19.98 -9.55 1.63
CA GLN A 44 -20.53 -8.72 0.56
C GLN A 44 -21.43 -7.68 1.18
N ILE A 45 -21.21 -6.42 0.82
CA ILE A 45 -21.99 -5.28 1.31
C ILE A 45 -22.60 -4.57 0.11
N ASN A 46 -23.93 -4.49 0.10
CA ASN A 46 -24.77 -3.79 -0.87
C ASN A 46 -26.03 -3.25 -0.18
N ASP A 47 -26.82 -2.47 -0.92
CA ASP A 47 -28.06 -1.86 -0.42
C ASP A 47 -29.00 -2.91 0.19
N GLU A 48 -29.17 -4.06 -0.45
CA GLU A 48 -30.04 -5.15 0.04
C GLU A 48 -29.57 -5.69 1.40
N SER A 49 -28.26 -5.95 1.56
CA SER A 49 -27.68 -6.45 2.81
C SER A 49 -27.79 -5.46 3.98
N LEU A 50 -27.94 -4.17 3.67
CA LEU A 50 -28.07 -3.09 4.64
C LEU A 50 -29.53 -2.68 4.87
N GLY A 51 -30.49 -3.30 4.17
CA GLY A 51 -31.90 -2.89 4.22
C GLY A 51 -32.15 -1.50 3.64
N VAL A 52 -31.27 -1.02 2.76
CA VAL A 52 -31.37 0.28 2.10
C VAL A 52 -32.24 0.14 0.85
N SER A 53 -33.30 0.95 0.76
CA SER A 53 -34.14 0.98 -0.45
C SER A 53 -33.45 1.73 -1.59
N ARG A 54 -33.71 1.36 -2.85
CA ARG A 54 -33.27 2.13 -4.01
C ARG A 54 -33.95 3.51 -4.12
N TYR A 55 -35.02 3.79 -3.35
CA TYR A 55 -35.60 5.14 -3.28
C TYR A 55 -34.69 6.18 -2.62
N VAL A 56 -33.63 5.76 -1.90
CA VAL A 56 -32.67 6.72 -1.31
C VAL A 56 -31.93 7.55 -2.35
N TYR A 57 -31.90 7.13 -3.63
CA TYR A 57 -31.24 7.86 -4.70
C TYR A 57 -32.05 9.07 -5.22
N HIS A 58 -33.30 9.23 -4.76
CA HIS A 58 -34.17 10.34 -5.16
C HIS A 58 -33.72 11.71 -4.61
N THR A 59 -33.15 11.73 -3.40
CA THR A 59 -32.65 12.97 -2.78
C THR A 59 -31.19 12.88 -2.43
N ALA A 60 -30.46 13.98 -2.60
CA ALA A 60 -29.03 14.04 -2.27
C ALA A 60 -28.74 13.78 -0.77
N ARG A 61 -29.71 14.04 0.11
CA ARG A 61 -29.59 13.79 1.55
C ARG A 61 -29.66 12.29 1.84
N ASP A 62 -30.71 11.62 1.37
CA ASP A 62 -30.92 10.20 1.65
C ASP A 62 -29.81 9.37 0.99
N GLU A 63 -29.37 9.76 -0.20
CA GLU A 63 -28.26 9.12 -0.89
C GLU A 63 -26.94 9.27 -0.11
N LYS A 64 -26.70 10.45 0.48
CA LYS A 64 -25.53 10.68 1.32
C LYS A 64 -25.57 9.79 2.57
N ASP A 65 -26.74 9.67 3.19
CA ASP A 65 -26.92 8.86 4.39
C ASP A 65 -26.75 7.36 4.07
N ALA A 66 -27.29 6.89 2.94
CA ALA A 66 -27.08 5.53 2.43
C ALA A 66 -25.60 5.22 2.18
N ARG A 67 -24.87 6.14 1.52
CA ARG A 67 -23.42 6.00 1.32
C ARG A 67 -22.64 6.00 2.63
N ALA A 68 -23.08 6.76 3.62
CA ALA A 68 -22.47 6.77 4.94
C ALA A 68 -22.67 5.44 5.68
N GLU A 69 -23.85 4.82 5.56
CA GLU A 69 -24.11 3.50 6.14
C GLU A 69 -23.26 2.41 5.44
N GLU A 70 -23.19 2.41 4.11
CA GLU A 70 -22.35 1.49 3.35
C GLU A 70 -20.87 1.61 3.76
N MET A 71 -20.35 2.83 3.82
CA MET A 71 -18.99 3.13 4.29
C MET A 71 -18.75 2.61 5.71
N SER A 72 -19.70 2.86 6.62
CA SER A 72 -19.63 2.43 8.01
C SER A 72 -19.60 0.90 8.12
N ALA A 73 -20.45 0.20 7.36
CA ALA A 73 -20.47 -1.26 7.31
C ALA A 73 -19.18 -1.86 6.77
N ILE A 74 -18.67 -1.33 5.65
CA ILE A 74 -17.39 -1.75 5.07
C ILE A 74 -16.27 -1.55 6.08
N LYS A 75 -16.17 -0.37 6.71
CA LYS A 75 -15.13 -0.05 7.68
C LYS A 75 -15.12 -1.01 8.87
N ARG A 76 -16.29 -1.39 9.40
CA ARG A 76 -16.40 -2.37 10.50
C ARG A 76 -15.87 -3.75 10.09
N LEU A 77 -16.00 -4.12 8.82
CA LEU A 77 -15.64 -5.44 8.29
C LEU A 77 -14.23 -5.49 7.71
N LEU A 78 -13.54 -4.36 7.54
CA LEU A 78 -12.15 -4.31 7.10
C LEU A 78 -11.20 -4.75 8.22
N THR A 79 -10.97 -6.07 8.30
CA THR A 79 -10.11 -6.69 9.31
C THR A 79 -8.96 -7.48 8.66
N ARG A 80 -8.11 -8.07 9.49
CA ARG A 80 -7.01 -8.93 9.03
C ARG A 80 -7.49 -10.28 8.48
N ASP A 81 -8.71 -10.70 8.78
CA ASP A 81 -9.21 -12.04 8.44
C ASP A 81 -10.49 -11.97 7.59
N SER A 82 -10.70 -10.87 6.86
CA SER A 82 -11.88 -10.67 6.03
C SER A 82 -11.56 -10.14 4.64
N ILE A 83 -12.21 -10.71 3.63
CA ILE A 83 -12.33 -10.13 2.28
C ILE A 83 -13.66 -9.38 2.25
N VAL A 84 -13.64 -8.11 1.87
CA VAL A 84 -14.85 -7.30 1.76
C VAL A 84 -15.09 -6.95 0.29
N ILE A 85 -16.26 -7.31 -0.23
CA ILE A 85 -16.76 -6.95 -1.55
C ILE A 85 -17.76 -5.81 -1.35
N ALA A 86 -17.37 -4.59 -1.74
CA ALA A 86 -18.24 -3.43 -1.79
C ALA A 86 -19.03 -3.46 -3.11
N ASP A 87 -20.23 -4.02 -3.02
CA ASP A 87 -21.21 -4.25 -4.10
C ASP A 87 -22.32 -3.17 -4.12
N GLY A 88 -22.06 -2.01 -3.53
CA GLY A 88 -22.90 -0.82 -3.68
C GLY A 88 -22.77 -0.20 -5.07
N LEU A 89 -23.40 0.98 -5.23
CA LEU A 89 -23.47 1.64 -6.53
C LEU A 89 -22.08 2.14 -6.99
N ASN A 90 -21.25 2.64 -6.07
CA ASN A 90 -19.85 3.05 -6.31
C ASN A 90 -19.62 3.89 -7.58
N TYR A 91 -20.62 4.70 -7.93
CA TYR A 91 -20.75 5.33 -9.24
C TYR A 91 -19.99 6.65 -9.39
N ILE A 92 -19.66 7.31 -8.28
CA ILE A 92 -18.86 8.54 -8.26
C ILE A 92 -17.44 8.27 -7.78
N LYS A 93 -16.48 8.94 -8.42
CA LYS A 93 -15.04 8.91 -8.10
C LYS A 93 -14.77 9.28 -6.65
N GLY A 94 -15.48 10.27 -6.12
CA GLY A 94 -15.31 10.74 -4.75
C GLY A 94 -15.55 9.64 -3.71
N PHE A 95 -16.55 8.79 -3.93
CA PHE A 95 -16.87 7.69 -3.01
C PHE A 95 -15.87 6.55 -3.12
N ARG A 96 -15.47 6.16 -4.34
CA ARG A 96 -14.40 5.17 -4.56
C ARG A 96 -13.08 5.61 -3.91
N TYR A 97 -12.77 6.90 -3.97
CA TYR A 97 -11.60 7.46 -3.26
C TYR A 97 -11.69 7.27 -1.75
N GLN A 98 -12.86 7.51 -1.14
CA GLN A 98 -13.07 7.29 0.29
C GLN A 98 -12.87 5.82 0.68
N LEU A 99 -13.42 4.87 -0.10
CA LEU A 99 -13.23 3.43 0.10
C LEU A 99 -11.75 3.04 0.03
N ASN A 100 -11.03 3.55 -0.96
CA ASN A 100 -9.59 3.35 -1.08
C ASN A 100 -8.81 3.94 0.11
N CYS A 101 -9.26 5.08 0.67
CA CYS A 101 -8.65 5.66 1.86
C CYS A 101 -8.83 4.79 3.10
N GLU A 102 -10.01 4.18 3.29
CA GLU A 102 -10.25 3.22 4.38
C GLU A 102 -9.37 1.98 4.23
N ALA A 103 -9.28 1.40 3.02
CA ALA A 103 -8.39 0.26 2.77
C ALA A 103 -6.91 0.61 3.06
N LYS A 104 -6.48 1.81 2.65
CA LYS A 104 -5.14 2.32 2.93
C LYS A 104 -4.89 2.56 4.41
N ALA A 105 -5.89 3.05 5.15
CA ALA A 105 -5.79 3.30 6.59
C ALA A 105 -5.55 2.00 7.37
N VAL A 106 -6.18 0.89 6.95
CA VAL A 106 -5.97 -0.44 7.54
C VAL A 106 -4.87 -1.26 6.85
N GLN A 107 -4.13 -0.66 5.91
CA GLN A 107 -3.00 -1.26 5.19
C GLN A 107 -3.36 -2.58 4.48
N THR A 108 -4.55 -2.64 3.89
CA THR A 108 -5.02 -3.83 3.19
C THR A 108 -5.00 -3.65 1.67
N PRO A 109 -4.76 -4.71 0.86
CA PRO A 109 -4.87 -4.61 -0.58
C PRO A 109 -6.27 -4.16 -0.98
N SER A 110 -6.37 -3.32 -2.00
CA SER A 110 -7.65 -2.92 -2.60
C SER A 110 -7.55 -2.92 -4.12
N CYS A 111 -8.68 -3.18 -4.78
CA CYS A 111 -8.80 -3.07 -6.23
C CYS A 111 -10.18 -2.58 -6.62
N VAL A 112 -10.24 -1.90 -7.77
CA VAL A 112 -11.51 -1.57 -8.44
C VAL A 112 -11.78 -2.63 -9.50
N ILE A 113 -12.98 -3.22 -9.47
CA ILE A 113 -13.50 -4.13 -10.48
C ILE A 113 -14.59 -3.38 -11.24
N HIS A 114 -14.37 -3.15 -12.52
CA HIS A 114 -15.33 -2.48 -13.39
C HIS A 114 -16.20 -3.50 -14.11
N ILE A 115 -17.52 -3.39 -13.96
CA ILE A 115 -18.49 -4.18 -14.70
C ILE A 115 -18.90 -3.39 -15.94
N GLY A 116 -18.27 -3.72 -17.07
CA GLY A 116 -18.41 -3.02 -18.33
C GLY A 116 -19.65 -3.47 -19.10
N VAL A 117 -20.75 -2.75 -18.91
CA VAL A 117 -22.02 -2.98 -19.61
C VAL A 117 -22.46 -1.68 -20.26
N PRO A 118 -22.81 -1.64 -21.57
CA PRO A 118 -23.34 -0.44 -22.20
C PRO A 118 -24.60 0.07 -21.51
N ALA A 119 -24.77 1.40 -21.44
CA ALA A 119 -25.94 2.02 -20.80
C ALA A 119 -27.27 1.53 -21.38
N ASP A 120 -27.35 1.30 -22.69
CA ASP A 120 -28.57 0.78 -23.34
C ASP A 120 -28.94 -0.63 -22.88
N LYS A 121 -27.93 -1.49 -22.64
CA LYS A 121 -28.17 -2.80 -22.04
C LYS A 121 -28.63 -2.69 -20.58
N CYS A 122 -28.09 -1.74 -19.82
CA CYS A 122 -28.59 -1.47 -18.48
C CYS A 122 -30.06 -1.02 -18.48
N ARG A 123 -30.49 -0.22 -19.46
CA ARG A 123 -31.91 0.16 -19.66
C ARG A 123 -32.78 -1.05 -19.98
N GLU A 124 -32.34 -1.93 -20.88
CA GLU A 124 -33.03 -3.19 -21.17
C GLU A 124 -33.21 -4.04 -19.89
N HIS A 125 -32.15 -4.18 -19.09
CA HIS A 125 -32.21 -4.91 -17.82
C HIS A 125 -33.17 -4.27 -16.81
N HIS A 126 -33.14 -2.94 -16.68
CA HIS A 126 -34.02 -2.21 -15.77
C HIS A 126 -35.48 -2.40 -16.15
N LYS A 127 -35.82 -2.27 -17.43
CA LYS A 127 -37.17 -2.51 -17.96
C LYS A 127 -37.62 -3.95 -17.70
N SER A 128 -36.78 -4.94 -18.01
CA SER A 128 -37.09 -6.35 -17.78
C SER A 128 -37.36 -6.65 -16.29
N ARG A 129 -36.62 -6.02 -15.37
CA ARG A 129 -36.85 -6.18 -13.92
C ARG A 129 -38.18 -5.59 -13.48
N ILE A 130 -38.57 -4.43 -13.99
CA ILE A 130 -39.87 -3.81 -13.72
C ILE A 130 -41.00 -4.71 -14.24
N GLU A 131 -40.90 -5.17 -15.50
CA GLU A 131 -41.90 -6.06 -16.11
C GLU A 131 -42.04 -7.40 -15.39
N SER A 132 -40.94 -7.91 -14.82
CA SER A 132 -40.92 -9.14 -14.02
C SER A 132 -41.43 -8.94 -12.59
N GLY A 133 -41.84 -7.72 -12.21
CA GLY A 133 -42.37 -7.42 -10.87
C GLY A 133 -41.33 -7.48 -9.76
N VAL A 134 -40.04 -7.29 -10.08
CA VAL A 134 -38.98 -7.27 -9.07
C VAL A 134 -39.19 -6.07 -8.14
N GLU A 135 -39.30 -6.33 -6.85
CA GLU A 135 -39.42 -5.28 -5.83
C GLU A 135 -38.14 -4.44 -5.72
N ASN A 136 -38.26 -3.22 -5.15
CA ASN A 136 -37.13 -2.31 -4.90
C ASN A 136 -36.31 -1.95 -6.16
N CYS A 137 -36.95 -1.87 -7.34
CA CYS A 137 -36.33 -1.28 -8.53
C CYS A 137 -36.14 0.23 -8.36
N TYR A 138 -35.16 0.80 -9.07
CA TYR A 138 -35.01 2.26 -9.18
C TYR A 138 -36.24 2.86 -9.85
N ALA A 139 -36.69 4.03 -9.40
CA ALA A 139 -37.60 4.86 -10.19
C ALA A 139 -36.93 5.23 -11.52
N GLU A 140 -37.71 5.38 -12.60
CA GLU A 140 -37.17 5.63 -13.94
C GLU A 140 -36.34 6.92 -14.02
N GLU A 141 -36.81 7.99 -13.37
CA GLU A 141 -36.09 9.25 -13.26
C GLU A 141 -34.76 9.12 -12.49
N ASP A 142 -34.76 8.38 -11.39
CA ASP A 142 -33.56 8.13 -10.58
C ASP A 142 -32.56 7.27 -11.37
N PHE A 143 -33.05 6.25 -12.08
CA PHE A 143 -32.21 5.38 -12.91
C PHE A 143 -31.46 6.18 -13.99
N GLU A 144 -32.16 7.00 -14.77
CA GLU A 144 -31.53 7.82 -15.81
C GLU A 144 -30.59 8.87 -15.21
N ASN A 145 -30.96 9.46 -14.06
CA ASN A 145 -30.08 10.35 -13.32
C ASN A 145 -28.77 9.67 -12.89
N LEU A 146 -28.85 8.43 -12.41
CA LEU A 146 -27.69 7.63 -12.01
C LEU A 146 -26.82 7.22 -13.21
N ILE A 147 -27.42 6.89 -14.35
CA ILE A 147 -26.67 6.66 -15.60
C ILE A 147 -25.88 7.91 -15.99
N PHE A 148 -26.52 9.08 -15.96
CA PHE A 148 -25.88 10.35 -16.33
C PHE A 148 -24.75 10.76 -15.38
N ARG A 149 -24.90 10.48 -14.08
CA ARG A 149 -23.91 10.82 -13.03
C ARG A 149 -22.78 9.80 -12.90
N TYR A 150 -22.83 8.68 -13.62
CA TYR A 150 -21.81 7.64 -13.51
C TYR A 150 -20.45 8.16 -13.99
N GLU A 151 -19.45 8.08 -13.12
CA GLU A 151 -18.06 8.40 -13.41
C GLU A 151 -17.27 7.09 -13.51
N GLU A 152 -16.93 6.67 -14.72
CA GLU A 152 -16.14 5.46 -14.95
C GLU A 152 -14.80 5.47 -14.18
N PRO A 153 -14.34 4.31 -13.67
CA PRO A 153 -13.01 4.16 -13.08
C PRO A 153 -11.90 4.66 -14.01
N ASN A 154 -11.06 5.58 -13.53
CA ASN A 154 -10.05 6.22 -14.35
C ASN A 154 -8.70 5.46 -14.34
N GLY A 155 -8.35 4.84 -15.47
CA GLY A 155 -7.08 4.11 -15.66
C GLY A 155 -5.80 4.93 -15.46
N MET A 156 -5.86 6.27 -15.53
CA MET A 156 -4.70 7.14 -15.26
C MET A 156 -4.46 7.36 -13.76
N ALA A 157 -5.48 7.16 -12.93
CA ALA A 157 -5.37 7.31 -11.49
C ALA A 157 -5.09 5.95 -10.85
N ARG A 158 -3.88 5.73 -10.34
CA ARG A 158 -3.47 4.42 -9.76
C ARG A 158 -4.47 3.82 -8.75
N TRP A 159 -5.14 4.66 -7.95
CA TRP A 159 -6.11 4.23 -6.95
C TRP A 159 -7.52 4.00 -7.49
N ASP A 160 -7.85 4.58 -8.65
CA ASP A 160 -9.17 4.48 -9.31
C ASP A 160 -9.11 3.60 -10.57
N SER A 161 -7.92 3.17 -10.98
CA SER A 161 -7.72 2.35 -12.15
C SER A 161 -8.49 1.03 -11.98
N PRO A 162 -9.33 0.64 -12.95
CA PRO A 162 -9.98 -0.66 -12.92
C PRO A 162 -8.89 -1.72 -13.09
N LEU A 163 -8.55 -2.42 -12.01
CA LEU A 163 -7.55 -3.48 -12.07
C LEU A 163 -8.08 -4.67 -12.89
N PHE A 164 -9.39 -4.85 -12.84
CA PHE A 164 -10.12 -5.83 -13.64
C PHE A 164 -11.32 -5.14 -14.29
N THR A 165 -11.58 -5.44 -15.55
CA THR A 165 -12.82 -5.09 -16.24
C THR A 165 -13.48 -6.39 -16.68
N VAL A 166 -14.73 -6.60 -16.25
CA VAL A 166 -15.56 -7.75 -16.61
C VAL A 166 -16.60 -7.25 -17.58
N VAL A 167 -16.50 -7.66 -18.84
CA VAL A 167 -17.44 -7.26 -19.89
C VAL A 167 -18.73 -8.07 -19.72
N TYR A 168 -19.86 -7.52 -20.13
CA TYR A 168 -21.16 -8.20 -19.97
C TYR A 168 -21.22 -9.58 -20.67
N ASP A 169 -20.50 -9.75 -21.78
CA ASP A 169 -20.41 -11.00 -22.54
C ASP A 169 -19.50 -12.06 -21.87
N ASP A 170 -18.69 -11.69 -20.88
CA ASP A 170 -17.83 -12.65 -20.18
C ASP A 170 -18.69 -13.59 -19.32
N GLU A 171 -18.50 -14.90 -19.42
CA GLU A 171 -19.25 -15.86 -18.60
C GLU A 171 -18.96 -15.65 -17.10
N THR A 172 -17.70 -15.38 -16.76
CA THR A 172 -17.23 -15.23 -15.39
C THR A 172 -16.16 -14.13 -15.27
N PRO A 173 -16.06 -13.48 -14.09
CA PRO A 173 -14.89 -12.69 -13.73
C PRO A 173 -13.60 -13.53 -13.79
N PRO A 174 -12.42 -12.92 -13.98
CA PRO A 174 -11.13 -13.61 -13.96
C PRO A 174 -10.74 -14.01 -12.53
N PHE A 175 -11.44 -14.99 -11.97
CA PHE A 175 -11.45 -15.30 -10.54
C PHE A 175 -10.05 -15.56 -9.95
N GLU A 176 -9.24 -16.38 -10.60
CA GLU A 176 -7.91 -16.72 -10.10
C GLU A 176 -6.98 -15.52 -10.10
N GLN A 177 -7.07 -14.67 -11.13
CA GLN A 177 -6.26 -13.45 -11.22
C GLN A 177 -6.65 -12.46 -10.12
N ILE A 178 -7.94 -12.34 -9.83
CA ILE A 178 -8.43 -11.48 -8.73
C ILE A 178 -7.98 -12.05 -7.38
N TRP A 179 -8.09 -13.37 -7.18
CA TRP A 179 -7.61 -14.04 -5.97
C TRP A 179 -6.11 -13.81 -5.75
N GLU A 180 -5.28 -14.07 -6.77
CA GLU A 180 -3.84 -13.85 -6.70
C GLU A 180 -3.50 -12.37 -6.45
N ALA A 181 -4.21 -11.45 -7.11
CA ALA A 181 -3.97 -10.03 -6.94
C ALA A 181 -4.29 -9.52 -5.52
N MET A 182 -5.24 -10.14 -4.82
CA MET A 182 -5.80 -9.65 -3.57
C MET A 182 -5.35 -10.45 -2.34
N VAL A 183 -5.16 -11.76 -2.49
CA VAL A 183 -4.76 -12.69 -1.43
C VAL A 183 -3.30 -13.12 -1.61
N GLY A 184 -2.84 -13.29 -2.85
CA GLY A 184 -1.51 -13.78 -3.20
C GLY A 184 -1.51 -15.27 -3.60
N SER A 185 -0.39 -15.72 -4.18
CA SER A 185 -0.11 -17.12 -4.51
C SER A 185 0.71 -17.80 -3.40
N ASP A 186 0.42 -19.08 -3.15
CA ASP A 186 1.26 -20.02 -2.38
C ASP A 186 1.83 -19.49 -1.05
N GLY A 187 1.00 -18.80 -0.28
CA GLY A 187 1.32 -18.41 1.08
C GLY A 187 2.19 -17.16 1.25
N GLN A 188 2.42 -16.39 0.18
CA GLN A 188 3.01 -15.04 0.25
C GLN A 188 1.87 -14.00 0.23
N ALA A 189 1.47 -13.53 1.42
CA ALA A 189 0.48 -12.45 1.51
C ALA A 189 1.02 -11.20 0.81
N LYS A 190 0.21 -10.60 -0.06
CA LYS A 190 0.59 -9.37 -0.76
C LYS A 190 0.70 -8.22 0.25
N LEU A 191 1.93 -7.90 0.66
CA LEU A 191 2.22 -6.83 1.61
C LEU A 191 1.99 -5.46 0.96
N VAL A 192 0.96 -4.75 1.42
CA VAL A 192 0.79 -3.33 1.09
C VAL A 192 1.86 -2.54 1.85
N ARG A 193 2.89 -2.07 1.13
CA ARG A 193 3.93 -1.25 1.72
C ARG A 193 3.31 0.06 2.21
N PRO A 194 3.51 0.44 3.49
CA PRO A 194 2.96 1.68 4.01
C PRO A 194 3.58 2.87 3.26
N ASN A 195 2.76 3.89 2.98
CA ASN A 195 3.26 5.12 2.38
C ASN A 195 4.32 5.74 3.30
N ALA A 196 5.51 6.03 2.76
CA ALA A 196 6.61 6.61 3.53
C ALA A 196 6.27 7.93 4.25
N ALA A 197 5.25 8.66 3.76
CA ALA A 197 4.74 9.88 4.39
C ALA A 197 3.93 9.65 5.68
N THR A 198 3.36 8.45 5.87
CA THR A 198 2.54 8.09 7.04
C THR A 198 3.25 7.13 7.99
N VAL A 199 4.41 6.58 7.59
CA VAL A 199 5.29 5.85 8.49
C VAL A 199 5.98 6.88 9.38
N LEU A 200 5.58 6.93 10.65
CA LEU A 200 6.35 7.63 11.67
C LEU A 200 7.77 7.05 11.62
N LYS A 201 8.72 7.81 11.09
CA LYS A 201 10.13 7.44 11.21
C LYS A 201 10.40 7.26 12.71
N PRO A 202 11.08 6.19 13.14
CA PRO A 202 11.55 6.09 14.51
C PRO A 202 12.19 7.41 14.88
N ALA A 203 11.85 7.97 16.04
CA ALA A 203 12.41 9.24 16.48
C ALA A 203 13.93 9.13 16.36
N THR A 204 14.51 9.93 15.46
CA THR A 204 15.97 10.01 15.30
C THR A 204 16.54 10.17 16.71
N ALA A 205 17.39 9.23 17.14
CA ALA A 205 17.99 9.31 18.47
C ALA A 205 18.50 10.74 18.65
N GLN A 206 18.12 11.38 19.76
CA GLN A 206 18.05 12.84 19.90
C GLN A 206 19.39 13.59 19.73
N ASN A 207 20.48 12.89 19.40
CA ASN A 207 21.82 13.42 19.18
C ASN A 207 22.60 12.71 18.04
N TYR A 208 21.95 12.00 17.10
CA TYR A 208 22.67 11.18 16.11
C TYR A 208 23.76 11.93 15.32
N LEU A 209 23.44 13.12 14.78
CA LEU A 209 24.43 13.90 14.03
C LEU A 209 25.61 14.35 14.89
N TYR A 210 25.35 14.66 16.16
CA TYR A 210 26.41 15.00 17.12
C TYR A 210 27.28 13.78 17.42
N GLU A 211 26.69 12.60 17.61
CA GLU A 211 27.44 11.36 17.86
C GLU A 211 28.26 10.93 16.64
N LEU A 212 27.71 11.08 15.43
CA LEU A 212 28.41 10.84 14.17
C LEU A 212 29.59 11.79 13.99
N ASP A 213 29.40 13.08 14.25
CA ASP A 213 30.45 14.09 14.12
C ASP A 213 31.56 13.88 15.15
N LYS A 214 31.20 13.58 16.39
CA LYS A 214 32.14 13.29 17.49
C LYS A 214 32.94 12.02 17.23
N ALA A 215 32.28 10.90 16.94
CA ALA A 215 32.96 9.62 16.74
C ALA A 215 33.95 9.67 15.56
N THR A 216 33.58 10.32 14.46
CA THR A 216 34.48 10.50 13.31
C THR A 216 35.62 11.47 13.60
N SER A 217 35.40 12.52 14.41
CA SER A 217 36.47 13.42 14.86
C SER A 217 37.49 12.71 15.75
N ASP A 218 37.02 11.88 16.67
CA ASP A 218 37.88 11.13 17.59
C ASP A 218 38.82 10.18 16.83
N VAL A 219 38.32 9.55 15.75
CA VAL A 219 39.13 8.70 14.87
C VAL A 219 40.16 9.51 14.09
N VAL A 220 39.77 10.64 13.47
CA VAL A 220 40.72 11.51 12.74
C VAL A 220 41.80 12.04 13.68
N THR A 221 41.44 12.37 14.92
CA THR A 221 42.41 12.86 15.93
C THR A 221 43.45 11.79 16.27
N GLN A 222 43.03 10.52 16.39
CA GLN A 222 43.95 9.39 16.62
C GLN A 222 44.91 9.16 15.44
N ILE A 223 44.44 9.32 14.21
CA ILE A 223 45.32 9.26 13.01
C ILE A 223 46.37 10.37 13.08
N VAL A 224 45.94 11.60 13.37
CA VAL A 224 46.84 12.76 13.42
C VAL A 224 47.83 12.68 14.58
N SER A 225 47.44 12.16 15.74
CA SER A 225 48.37 11.95 16.85
C SER A 225 49.40 10.88 16.51
N TRP A 226 48.96 9.75 15.93
CA TRP A 226 49.86 8.68 15.53
C TRP A 226 50.90 9.17 14.50
N GLN A 227 50.49 9.93 13.49
CA GLN A 227 51.38 10.52 12.48
C GLN A 227 52.41 11.50 13.06
N LYS A 228 52.11 12.16 14.17
CA LYS A 228 53.07 13.05 14.86
C LYS A 228 54.12 12.26 15.64
N ASP A 229 53.71 11.14 16.23
CA ASP A 229 54.57 10.30 17.05
C ASP A 229 55.49 9.39 16.21
N HIS A 230 55.14 9.15 14.94
CA HIS A 230 55.89 8.30 13.99
C HIS A 230 56.33 9.10 12.75
N PRO A 231 57.18 10.13 12.90
CA PRO A 231 57.59 10.97 11.78
C PRO A 231 58.48 10.20 10.80
N GLY A 232 58.02 10.09 9.55
CA GLY A 232 58.78 9.45 8.46
C GLY A 232 58.63 7.93 8.37
N GLU A 233 57.71 7.34 9.13
CA GLU A 233 57.29 5.97 8.92
C GLU A 233 56.25 5.89 7.78
N ASP A 234 56.48 4.97 6.84
CA ASP A 234 55.56 4.70 5.75
C ASP A 234 54.52 3.66 6.19
N GLY A 235 53.24 3.98 6.05
CA GLY A 235 52.14 3.09 6.46
C GLY A 235 51.95 3.00 7.97
N GLY A 236 51.37 1.90 8.45
CA GLY A 236 51.12 1.65 9.88
C GLY A 236 49.69 1.19 10.19
N GLU A 237 49.50 0.61 11.37
CA GLU A 237 48.19 0.17 11.84
C GLU A 237 47.77 0.91 13.11
N ILE A 238 46.56 1.48 13.12
CA ILE A 238 45.98 2.17 14.28
C ILE A 238 44.77 1.40 14.78
N SER A 239 44.87 0.87 16.00
CA SER A 239 43.75 0.22 16.69
C SER A 239 42.80 1.26 17.28
N ILE A 240 41.55 1.29 16.81
CA ILE A 240 40.50 2.16 17.34
C ILE A 240 39.64 1.40 18.34
N ALA A 241 39.44 1.96 19.54
CA ALA A 241 38.52 1.39 20.51
C ALA A 241 37.09 1.33 19.94
N GLU A 242 36.44 0.16 20.06
CA GLU A 242 35.12 -0.17 19.49
C GLU A 242 35.12 -0.46 17.98
N ALA A 243 36.30 -0.50 17.34
CA ALA A 243 36.47 -1.11 16.02
C ALA A 243 37.06 -2.52 16.15
N MET A 244 36.59 -3.45 15.34
CA MET A 244 37.10 -4.81 15.22
C MET A 244 38.35 -4.88 14.35
N ALA A 245 38.49 -3.99 13.37
CA ALA A 245 39.64 -3.93 12.47
C ALA A 245 40.48 -2.68 12.76
N PRO A 246 41.83 -2.75 12.63
CA PRO A 246 42.66 -1.56 12.68
C PRO A 246 42.50 -0.72 11.40
N ILE A 247 42.81 0.57 11.51
CA ILE A 247 43.00 1.44 10.34
C ILE A 247 44.37 1.11 9.74
N GLN A 248 44.38 0.76 8.45
CA GLN A 248 45.59 0.50 7.69
C GLN A 248 46.00 1.76 6.94
N LEU A 249 47.00 2.46 7.45
CA LEU A 249 47.46 3.70 6.85
C LEU A 249 48.12 3.45 5.48
N PRO A 250 47.88 4.31 4.49
CA PRO A 250 48.53 4.21 3.19
C PRO A 250 50.02 4.53 3.29
N VAL A 251 50.81 4.02 2.34
CA VAL A 251 52.26 4.27 2.23
C VAL A 251 52.56 5.76 2.11
N THR A 252 51.71 6.52 1.42
CA THR A 252 51.82 7.98 1.35
C THR A 252 51.01 8.62 2.49
N PRO A 253 51.64 9.37 3.42
CA PRO A 253 50.92 9.95 4.54
C PRO A 253 49.91 10.99 4.07
N LEU A 254 48.66 10.84 4.51
CA LEU A 254 47.59 11.79 4.23
C LEU A 254 47.69 13.02 5.13
N ASN A 255 47.48 14.20 4.56
CA ASN A 255 47.41 15.44 5.32
C ASN A 255 46.02 15.63 5.97
N LEU A 256 45.97 16.48 7.01
CA LEU A 256 44.72 16.78 7.72
C LEU A 256 43.57 17.24 6.79
N PRO A 257 43.80 18.09 5.78
CA PRO A 257 42.76 18.44 4.80
C PRO A 257 42.16 17.24 4.05
N GLN A 258 42.97 16.26 3.67
CA GLN A 258 42.51 15.02 3.01
C GLN A 258 41.64 14.18 3.96
N LEU A 259 42.09 13.97 5.19
CA LEU A 259 41.31 13.25 6.21
C LEU A 259 39.96 13.92 6.49
N GLN A 260 39.94 15.25 6.60
CA GLN A 260 38.71 16.02 6.79
C GLN A 260 37.78 15.98 5.55
N ARG A 261 38.32 15.78 4.35
CA ARG A 261 37.52 15.57 3.13
C ARG A 261 36.81 14.22 3.17
N ILE A 262 37.54 13.14 3.47
CA ILE A 262 36.99 11.78 3.56
C ILE A 262 35.92 11.72 4.67
N ARG A 263 36.20 12.32 5.84
CA ARG A 263 35.24 12.47 6.94
C ARG A 263 33.95 13.17 6.49
N ARG A 264 34.04 14.30 5.77
CA ARG A 264 32.85 15.02 5.28
C ARG A 264 32.02 14.20 4.30
N GLN A 265 32.66 13.39 3.45
CA GLN A 265 31.97 12.47 2.54
C GLN A 265 31.20 11.40 3.32
N PHE A 266 31.84 10.76 4.32
CA PHE A 266 31.18 9.78 5.18
C PHE A 266 29.98 10.37 5.95
N ILE A 267 30.13 11.57 6.52
CA ILE A 267 29.04 12.27 7.20
C ILE A 267 27.89 12.59 6.24
N ALA A 268 28.19 13.02 5.02
CA ALA A 268 27.18 13.33 4.02
C ALA A 268 26.37 12.08 3.62
N LEU A 269 27.04 10.95 3.42
CA LEU A 269 26.41 9.66 3.09
C LEU A 269 25.49 9.18 4.22
N ASN A 270 25.91 9.34 5.48
CA ASN A 270 25.21 8.83 6.64
C ASN A 270 24.32 9.88 7.35
N ARG A 271 24.09 11.03 6.72
CA ARG A 271 23.24 12.10 7.28
C ARG A 271 21.76 11.72 7.32
N GLN A 272 21.29 10.95 6.34
CA GLN A 272 19.87 10.59 6.19
C GLN A 272 19.53 9.21 6.78
N HIS A 273 20.54 8.37 6.99
CA HIS A 273 20.40 7.02 7.55
C HIS A 273 21.03 6.99 8.94
N THR A 274 20.23 6.74 9.97
CA THR A 274 20.71 6.56 11.34
C THR A 274 21.47 5.25 11.46
N LEU A 275 22.77 5.34 11.74
CA LEU A 275 23.59 4.20 12.14
C LEU A 275 23.43 3.94 13.65
N GLU A 276 23.57 2.69 14.06
CA GLU A 276 23.71 2.39 15.49
C GLU A 276 25.00 2.98 16.04
N LYS A 277 24.93 3.63 17.20
CA LYS A 277 26.05 4.34 17.83
C LYS A 277 27.31 3.48 17.98
N SER A 278 27.14 2.22 18.38
CA SER A 278 28.22 1.24 18.56
C SER A 278 28.94 0.91 17.25
N ARG A 279 28.31 1.14 16.10
CA ARG A 279 28.84 0.78 14.77
C ARG A 279 29.46 1.96 14.03
N ILE A 280 29.29 3.20 14.50
CA ILE A 280 29.76 4.40 13.78
C ILE A 280 31.28 4.36 13.57
N LYS A 281 32.05 4.04 14.62
CA LYS A 281 33.51 3.96 14.53
C LYS A 281 33.96 2.85 13.59
N GLN A 282 33.41 1.65 13.74
CA GLN A 282 33.72 0.51 12.87
C GLN A 282 33.47 0.84 11.40
N LEU A 283 32.29 1.36 11.06
CA LEU A 283 31.94 1.69 9.68
C LEU A 283 32.79 2.82 9.11
N PHE A 284 33.21 3.77 9.95
CA PHE A 284 34.12 4.81 9.51
C PHE A 284 35.55 4.28 9.29
N VAL A 285 36.02 3.34 10.12
CA VAL A 285 37.30 2.64 9.91
C VAL A 285 37.28 1.85 8.59
N ASP A 286 36.21 1.08 8.35
CA ASP A 286 36.05 0.34 7.09
C ASP A 286 36.06 1.29 5.89
N TYR A 287 35.31 2.41 5.97
CA TYR A 287 35.29 3.42 4.93
C TYR A 287 36.65 4.10 4.71
N LEU A 288 37.44 4.31 5.77
CA LEU A 288 38.80 4.86 5.66
C LEU A 288 39.71 3.87 4.95
N ASN A 289 39.69 2.59 5.35
CA ASN A 289 40.50 1.55 4.70
C ASN A 289 40.14 1.42 3.20
N ASP A 290 38.85 1.41 2.86
CA ASP A 290 38.40 1.43 1.47
C ASP A 290 38.86 2.69 0.73
N SER A 291 38.83 3.86 1.38
CA SER A 291 39.25 5.13 0.78
C SER A 291 40.78 5.28 0.66
N PHE A 292 41.55 4.50 1.41
CA PHE A 292 43.01 4.54 1.40
C PHE A 292 43.60 3.55 0.39
N HIS A 293 42.92 2.43 0.17
CA HIS A 293 43.40 1.31 -0.67
C HIS A 293 42.59 1.09 -1.95
N GLY A 294 41.47 1.79 -2.12
CA GLY A 294 40.68 1.84 -3.36
C GLY A 294 41.06 3.02 -4.25
#